data_AF-A8TVV8-F1
#
_entry.id   AF-A8TVV8-F1
#
_cell.length_a   1.000
_cell.length_b   1.000
_cell.length_c   1.000
_cell.angle_alpha   90.00
_cell.angle_beta   90.00
_cell.angle_gamma   90.00
#
_symmetry.space_group_name_H-M   'P 1'
#
loop_
_entity.id
_entity.type
_entity.pdbx_description
1 polymer ?
#
loop_
_entity_poly.entity_id
_entity_poly.type
_entity_poly.pdbx_seq_one_letter_code
_entity_poly.pdbx_strand_id
1 'polypeptide(L)'
;MGRRFILLGALAAAVAWAVVAGTIALERWPPIAAAVAAEKDRGVRGCATRYFETDGRERCQILFETQYVMERNMAIFTRLLIVFGPLVGAGVWAYVGRDRSGAKP
;
A
#
# COMPACT_ATOMS: atom_id res chain seq x y z
N MET A 1 13.36 -21.33 28.03
CA MET A 1 13.61 -21.55 26.59
C MET A 1 12.53 -20.99 25.64
N GLY A 2 11.24 -20.92 26.02
CA GLY A 2 10.15 -20.65 25.05
C GLY A 2 10.18 -19.33 24.25
N ARG A 3 10.53 -18.19 24.84
CA ARG A 3 10.33 -16.87 24.19
C ARG A 3 11.20 -16.64 22.95
N ARG A 4 12.46 -17.10 22.94
CA ARG A 4 13.35 -16.94 21.78
C ARG A 4 12.86 -17.74 20.57
N PHE A 5 12.38 -18.96 20.79
CA PHE A 5 11.81 -19.79 19.71
C PHE A 5 10.51 -19.18 19.17
N ILE A 6 9.66 -18.62 20.02
CA ILE A 6 8.44 -17.91 19.58
C ILE A 6 8.78 -16.69 18.73
N LEU A 7 9.77 -15.88 19.15
CA LEU A 7 10.23 -14.72 18.38
C LEU A 7 10.79 -15.11 17.01
N LEU A 8 11.62 -16.17 16.96
CA LEU A 8 12.18 -16.66 15.70
C LEU A 8 11.10 -17.22 14.77
N GLY A 9 10.12 -17.95 15.31
CA GLY A 9 8.97 -18.45 14.56
C GLY A 9 8.09 -17.32 14.01
N ALA A 10 7.80 -16.30 14.82
CA ALA A 10 7.03 -15.13 14.41
C ALA A 10 7.75 -14.32 13.32
N LEU A 11 9.07 -14.15 13.45
CA LEU A 11 9.88 -13.49 12.43
C LEU A 11 9.88 -14.27 11.12
N ALA A 12 10.10 -15.59 11.18
CA ALA A 12 10.09 -16.45 9.99
C ALA A 12 8.72 -16.40 9.28
N ALA A 13 7.62 -16.45 10.04
CA ALA A 13 6.27 -16.32 9.50
C ALA A 13 6.02 -14.94 8.87
N ALA A 14 6.48 -13.86 9.51
CA ALA A 14 6.34 -12.50 8.97
C ALA A 14 7.15 -12.30 7.68
N VAL A 15 8.36 -12.89 7.59
CA VAL A 15 9.17 -12.88 6.37
C VAL A 15 8.49 -13.69 5.26
N ALA A 16 8.03 -14.91 5.56
CA ALA A 16 7.30 -15.73 4.59
C ALA A 16 6.05 -15.02 4.05
N TRP A 17 5.29 -14.34 4.94
CA TRP A 17 4.15 -13.52 4.57
C TRP A 17 4.56 -12.39 3.61
N ALA A 18 5.60 -11.62 3.96
CA ALA A 18 6.05 -10.49 3.14
C ALA A 18 6.48 -10.95 1.73
N VAL A 19 7.13 -12.11 1.63
CA VAL A 19 7.50 -12.71 0.34
C VAL A 19 6.25 -13.07 -0.47
N VAL A 20 5.31 -13.84 0.10
CA VAL A 20 4.10 -14.28 -0.61
C VAL A 20 3.23 -13.08 -1.02
N ALA A 21 2.93 -12.18 -0.08
CA ALA A 21 2.13 -11.00 -0.35
C ALA A 21 2.81 -10.05 -1.34
N GLY A 22 4.14 -9.90 -1.25
CA GLY A 22 4.94 -9.10 -2.18
C GLY A 22 4.88 -9.63 -3.60
N THR A 23 5.06 -10.95 -3.79
CA THR A 23 4.96 -11.59 -5.11
C THR A 23 3.57 -11.42 -5.71
N ILE A 24 2.51 -11.67 -4.93
CA ILE A 24 1.12 -11.48 -5.39
C ILE A 24 0.87 -10.01 -5.75
N ALA A 25 1.37 -9.07 -4.95
CA ALA A 25 1.23 -7.65 -5.23
C ALA A 25 1.92 -7.26 -6.54
N LEU A 26 3.12 -7.78 -6.81
CA LEU A 26 3.87 -7.52 -8.04
C LEU A 26 3.18 -8.10 -9.28
N GLU A 27 2.62 -9.30 -9.18
CA GLU A 27 1.90 -9.93 -10.29
C GLU A 27 0.56 -9.25 -10.60
N ARG A 28 -0.17 -8.86 -9.55
CA ARG A 28 -1.52 -8.28 -9.70
C ARG A 28 -1.50 -6.78 -9.95
N TRP A 29 -0.40 -6.08 -9.67
CA TRP A 29 -0.34 -4.63 -9.82
C TRP A 29 -0.42 -4.12 -11.26
N PRO A 30 0.32 -4.67 -12.25
CA PRO A 30 0.28 -4.19 -13.63
C PRO A 30 -1.13 -4.10 -14.24
N PRO A 31 -2.00 -5.13 -14.15
CA PRO A 31 -3.34 -5.03 -14.71
C PRO A 31 -4.22 -4.03 -13.95
N ILE A 32 -4.07 -3.92 -12.62
CA ILE A 32 -4.83 -2.95 -11.82
C ILE A 32 -4.40 -1.51 -12.16
N ALA A 33 -3.09 -1.26 -12.25
CA ALA A 33 -2.55 0.05 -12.60
C ALA A 33 -3.00 0.48 -14.00
N ALA A 34 -3.03 -0.45 -14.96
CA ALA A 34 -3.56 -0.21 -16.30
C ALA A 34 -5.06 0.14 -16.28
N ALA A 35 -5.86 -0.57 -15.48
CA ALA A 35 -7.30 -0.27 -15.35
C ALA A 35 -7.56 1.13 -14.77
N VAL A 36 -6.82 1.51 -13.72
CA VAL A 36 -6.92 2.85 -13.10
C VAL A 36 -6.50 3.95 -14.10
N ALA A 37 -5.42 3.73 -14.85
CA ALA A 37 -5.01 4.66 -15.92
C ALA A 37 -6.06 4.78 -17.03
N ALA A 38 -6.66 3.66 -17.44
CA ALA A 38 -7.70 3.65 -18.47
C ALA A 38 -8.98 4.38 -18.03
N GLU A 39 -9.32 4.38 -16.74
CA GLU A 39 -10.43 5.16 -16.19
C GLU A 39 -10.12 6.65 -16.21
N LYS A 40 -8.91 7.04 -15.79
CA LYS A 40 -8.42 8.43 -15.89
C LYS A 40 -8.52 8.93 -17.34
N ASP A 41 -8.01 8.18 -18.29
CA ASP A 41 -8.01 8.57 -19.71
C ASP A 41 -9.44 8.68 -20.28
N ARG A 42 -10.36 7.82 -19.83
CA ARG A 42 -11.79 7.94 -20.18
C ARG A 42 -12.39 9.23 -19.62
N GLY A 43 -12.11 9.55 -18.36
CA GLY A 43 -12.54 10.80 -17.72
C GLY A 43 -12.01 12.05 -18.42
N VAL A 44 -10.72 12.08 -18.72
CA VAL A 44 -10.06 13.18 -19.44
C VAL A 44 -10.65 13.40 -20.83
N ARG A 45 -10.92 12.32 -21.60
CA ARG A 45 -11.61 12.44 -22.89
C ARG A 45 -13.03 12.98 -22.74
N GLY A 46 -13.73 12.60 -21.67
CA GLY A 46 -15.06 13.13 -21.33
C GLY A 46 -15.06 14.62 -20.98
N CYS A 47 -13.95 15.17 -20.46
CA CYS A 47 -13.85 16.61 -20.19
C CYS A 47 -13.94 17.44 -21.48
N ALA A 48 -13.33 16.96 -22.57
CA ALA A 48 -13.33 17.67 -23.85
C ALA A 48 -14.73 17.73 -24.50
N THR A 49 -15.60 16.75 -24.21
CA THR A 49 -16.98 16.72 -24.74
C THR A 49 -17.95 17.49 -23.85
N ARG A 50 -17.64 17.66 -22.56
CA ARG A 50 -18.54 18.30 -21.58
C ARG A 50 -18.30 19.81 -21.42
N TYR A 51 -17.06 20.26 -21.61
CA TYR A 51 -16.68 21.66 -21.46
C TYR A 51 -16.11 22.18 -22.78
N PHE A 52 -16.74 23.21 -23.34
CA PHE A 52 -16.26 23.86 -24.56
C PHE A 52 -15.16 24.90 -24.26
N GLU A 53 -15.23 25.54 -23.09
CA GLU A 53 -14.22 26.50 -22.65
C GLU A 53 -12.92 25.82 -22.22
N THR A 54 -11.78 26.49 -22.43
CA THR A 54 -10.45 25.94 -22.13
C THR A 54 -10.24 25.77 -20.62
N ASP A 55 -10.62 26.77 -19.82
CA ASP A 55 -10.45 26.76 -18.37
C ASP A 55 -11.28 25.66 -17.70
N GLY A 56 -12.51 25.44 -18.18
CA GLY A 56 -13.38 24.37 -17.70
C GLY A 56 -12.82 22.97 -18.01
N ARG A 57 -12.24 22.81 -19.21
CA ARG A 57 -11.55 21.57 -19.60
C ARG A 57 -10.33 21.30 -18.74
N GLU A 58 -9.48 22.30 -18.52
CA GLU A 58 -8.26 22.16 -17.74
C GLU A 58 -8.56 21.79 -16.28
N ARG A 59 -9.52 22.47 -15.65
CA ARG A 59 -9.97 22.12 -14.27
C ARG A 59 -10.51 20.70 -14.19
N CYS A 60 -11.28 20.26 -15.18
CA CYS A 60 -11.79 18.90 -15.25
C CYS A 60 -10.67 17.87 -15.39
N GLN A 61 -9.66 18.14 -16.23
CA GLN A 61 -8.50 17.26 -16.38
C GLN A 61 -7.67 17.16 -15.09
N ILE A 62 -7.43 18.29 -14.43
CA ILE A 62 -6.70 18.35 -13.15
C ILE A 62 -7.40 17.52 -12.08
N LEU A 63 -8.74 17.53 -12.03
CA LEU A 63 -9.50 16.69 -11.11
C LEU A 63 -9.23 15.20 -11.33
N PHE A 64 -9.28 14.72 -12.58
CA PHE A 64 -8.99 13.31 -12.88
C PHE A 64 -7.54 12.93 -12.63
N GLU A 65 -6.58 13.82 -12.92
CA GLU A 65 -5.16 13.59 -12.59
C GLU A 65 -4.94 13.50 -11.08
N THR A 66 -5.59 14.37 -10.31
CA THR A 66 -5.49 14.37 -8.84
C THR A 66 -6.10 13.09 -8.25
N GLN A 67 -7.27 12.68 -8.75
CA GLN A 67 -7.91 11.42 -8.36
C GLN A 67 -7.02 10.22 -8.70
N TYR A 68 -6.44 10.19 -9.90
CA TYR A 68 -5.51 9.13 -10.32
C TYR A 68 -4.31 9.01 -9.37
N VAL A 69 -3.66 10.12 -9.02
CA VAL A 69 -2.52 10.13 -8.10
C VAL A 69 -2.95 9.66 -6.71
N MET A 70 -4.10 10.13 -6.21
CA MET A 70 -4.62 9.74 -4.90
C MET A 70 -4.93 8.24 -4.83
N GLU A 71 -5.68 7.70 -5.80
CA GLU A 71 -6.02 6.27 -5.85
C GLU A 71 -4.76 5.42 -5.99
N ARG A 72 -3.85 5.79 -6.91
CA ARG A 72 -2.59 5.07 -7.10
C ARG A 72 -1.77 5.04 -5.81
N ASN A 73 -1.62 6.18 -5.14
CA ASN A 73 -0.85 6.26 -3.90
C ASN A 73 -1.53 5.46 -2.78
N MET A 74 -2.84 5.60 -2.59
CA MET A 74 -3.58 4.84 -1.58
C MET A 74 -3.44 3.33 -1.81
N ALA A 75 -3.52 2.91 -3.06
CA ALA A 75 -3.39 1.52 -3.46
C ALA A 75 -1.96 0.98 -3.20
N ILE A 76 -0.92 1.79 -3.47
CA ILE A 76 0.47 1.43 -3.16
C ILE A 76 0.68 1.35 -1.63
N PHE A 77 0.29 2.38 -0.88
CA PHE A 77 0.43 2.40 0.58
C PHE A 77 -0.29 1.23 1.25
N THR A 78 -1.52 0.93 0.82
CA THR A 78 -2.29 -0.20 1.35
C THR A 78 -1.55 -1.52 1.12
N ARG A 79 -0.97 -1.72 -0.07
CA ARG A 79 -0.16 -2.92 -0.35
C ARG A 79 1.09 -2.98 0.52
N LEU A 80 1.81 -1.87 0.67
CA LEU A 80 2.98 -1.81 1.54
C LEU A 80 2.61 -2.16 2.99
N LEU A 81 1.50 -1.63 3.51
CA LEU A 81 1.01 -1.95 4.84
C LEU A 81 0.65 -3.43 5.00
N ILE A 82 0.02 -4.05 3.98
CA ILE A 82 -0.32 -5.48 4.01
C ILE A 82 0.94 -6.36 3.96
N VAL A 83 1.92 -5.99 3.11
CA VAL A 83 3.16 -6.75 2.93
C VAL A 83 4.06 -6.64 4.17
N PHE A 84 4.28 -5.44 4.67
CA PHE A 84 5.24 -5.17 5.74
C PHE A 84 4.61 -5.07 7.14
N GLY A 85 3.28 -5.02 7.26
CA GLY A 85 2.57 -4.90 8.53
C GLY A 85 2.97 -5.96 9.56
N PRO A 86 3.01 -7.26 9.20
CA PRO A 86 3.45 -8.30 10.13
C PRO A 86 4.90 -8.16 10.60
N LEU A 87 5.81 -7.63 9.75
CA LEU A 87 7.20 -7.37 10.12
C LEU A 87 7.30 -6.23 11.13
N VAL A 88 6.56 -5.14 10.92
CA VAL A 88 6.46 -4.02 11.87
C VAL A 88 5.88 -4.50 13.20
N GLY A 89 4.80 -5.30 13.15
CA GLY A 89 4.17 -5.88 14.34
C GLY A 89 5.12 -6.78 15.14
N ALA A 90 5.88 -7.64 14.46
CA ALA A 90 6.90 -8.49 15.09
C ALA A 90 8.01 -7.65 15.73
N GLY A 91 8.45 -6.58 15.07
CA GLY A 91 9.45 -5.63 15.59
C GLY A 91 8.97 -4.90 16.85
N VAL A 92 7.74 -4.37 16.83
CA VAL A 92 7.13 -3.70 17.98
C VAL A 92 6.96 -4.67 19.16
N TRP A 93 6.49 -5.89 18.91
CA TRP A 93 6.34 -6.90 19.95
C TRP A 93 7.68 -7.28 20.60
N ALA A 94 8.74 -7.43 19.79
CA ALA A 94 10.08 -7.69 20.29
C ALA A 94 10.65 -6.52 21.12
N TYR A 95 10.41 -5.28 20.68
CA TYR A 95 10.83 -4.06 21.38
C TYR A 95 10.13 -3.91 22.73
N VAL A 96 8.79 -3.94 22.77
CA VAL A 96 8.01 -3.83 24.02
C VAL A 96 8.29 -5.01 24.96
N GLY A 97 8.51 -6.20 24.41
CA GLY A 97 8.88 -7.38 25.20
C GLY A 97 10.26 -7.24 25.85
N ARG A 98 11.17 -6.43 25.31
CA ARG A 98 12.50 -6.16 25.89
C ARG A 98 12.38 -5.30 27.15
N ASP A 99 11.61 -4.22 27.11
CA ASP A 99 11.46 -3.27 28.23
C ASP A 99 10.81 -3.90 29.47
N ARG A 100 9.81 -4.78 29.27
CA ARG A 100 9.19 -5.54 30.37
C ARG A 100 10.11 -6.55 31.05
N SER A 101 11.25 -6.88 30.44
CA SER A 101 12.22 -7.83 30.99
C SER A 101 13.32 -7.12 31.80
N GLY A 102 13.46 -5.80 31.64
CA GLY A 102 14.44 -4.97 32.36
C GLY A 102 13.92 -4.41 33.68
N ALA A 103 12.62 -4.50 33.94
CA ALA A 103 12.02 -4.18 35.23
C ALA A 103 12.23 -5.35 36.21
N LYS A 104 13.42 -5.41 36.83
CA LYS A 104 13.60 -6.08 38.12
C LYS A 104 13.65 -5.01 39.20
N PRO A 105 12.86 -5.09 40.29
CA PRO A 105 13.24 -4.43 41.54
C PRO A 105 14.52 -5.05 42.11
#